data_AF-A0A1E3SBJ0-F1
#
_entry.id   AF-A0A1E3SBJ0-F1
#
_cell.length_a   1.000
_cell.length_b   1.000
_cell.length_c   1.000
_cell.angle_alpha   90.00
_cell.angle_beta   90.00
_cell.angle_gamma   90.00
#
_symmetry.space_group_name_H-M   'P 1'
#
loop_
_entity.id
_entity.type
_entity.pdbx_description
1 polymer ?
#
loop_
_entity_poly.entity_id
_entity_poly.type
_entity_poly.pdbx_seq_one_letter_code
_entity_poly.pdbx_strand_id
1 'polypeptide(L)'
;MFVDIEVLHLGANDARHAGEHAMDGAGRLLRGPLQAGMFGGFVAAEMFHDVLNSAYAAHVGLLQTHGETLTSLGGRAYRAAVEFTDMEQRNAAVLRAVPCISST
;
A
#
# COMPACT_ATOMS: atom_id res chain seq x y z
N MET A 1 -19.37 17.65 7.80
CA MET A 1 -18.14 17.08 7.24
C MET A 1 -18.54 16.24 6.05
N PHE A 2 -17.87 16.38 4.90
CA PHE A 2 -18.16 15.58 3.70
C PHE A 2 -17.00 14.62 3.46
N VAL A 3 -17.29 13.33 3.28
CA VAL A 3 -16.32 12.29 2.94
C VAL A 3 -16.85 11.59 1.71
N ASP A 4 -16.02 11.52 0.67
CA ASP A 4 -16.33 10.75 -0.53
C ASP A 4 -15.92 9.29 -0.29
N ILE A 5 -16.92 8.45 -0.01
CA ILE A 5 -16.75 7.04 0.30
C ILE A 5 -16.23 6.26 -0.93
N GLU A 6 -16.66 6.64 -2.14
CA GLU A 6 -16.22 5.99 -3.37
C GLU A 6 -14.74 6.25 -3.64
N VAL A 7 -14.31 7.49 -3.49
CA VAL A 7 -12.89 7.86 -3.63
C VAL A 7 -12.04 7.16 -2.57
N LEU A 8 -12.56 7.00 -1.35
CA LEU A 8 -11.85 6.30 -0.29
C LEU A 8 -11.70 4.80 -0.57
N HIS A 9 -12.72 4.16 -1.13
CA HIS A 9 -12.64 2.78 -1.61
C HIS A 9 -11.69 2.62 -2.80
N LEU A 10 -11.72 3.56 -3.76
CA LEU A 10 -10.82 3.56 -4.90
C LEU A 10 -9.37 3.66 -4.43
N GLY A 11 -9.06 4.67 -3.60
CA GLY A 11 -7.74 4.85 -3.02
C GLY A 11 -7.27 3.66 -2.16
N ALA A 12 -8.20 3.00 -1.46
CA ALA A 12 -7.90 1.77 -0.73
C ALA A 12 -7.43 0.64 -1.65
N ASN A 13 -8.11 0.44 -2.77
CA ASN A 13 -7.76 -0.56 -3.77
C ASN A 13 -6.46 -0.22 -4.47
N ASP A 14 -6.26 1.04 -4.86
CA ASP A 14 -5.03 1.50 -5.52
C ASP A 14 -3.81 1.31 -4.61
N ALA A 15 -3.93 1.68 -3.33
CA ALA A 15 -2.86 1.49 -2.36
C ALA A 15 -2.56 -0.01 -2.16
N ARG A 16 -3.58 -0.86 -2.04
CA ARG A 16 -3.38 -2.32 -1.92
C ARG A 16 -2.69 -2.89 -3.16
N HIS A 17 -3.15 -2.56 -4.37
CA HIS A 17 -2.51 -3.02 -5.60
C HIS A 17 -1.06 -2.53 -5.70
N ALA A 18 -0.79 -1.26 -5.41
CA ALA A 18 0.58 -0.74 -5.40
C ALA A 18 1.47 -1.49 -4.39
N GLY A 19 0.92 -1.86 -3.23
CA GLY A 19 1.60 -2.71 -2.25
C GLY A 19 1.92 -4.11 -2.79
N GLU A 20 0.95 -4.76 -3.44
CA GLU A 20 1.14 -6.06 -4.10
C GLU A 20 2.20 -6.00 -5.21
N HIS A 21 2.19 -4.94 -6.03
CA HIS A 21 3.20 -4.71 -7.05
C HIS A 21 4.61 -4.53 -6.46
N ALA A 22 4.74 -3.82 -5.34
CA ALA A 22 6.02 -3.65 -4.66
C ALA A 22 6.54 -5.00 -4.12
N MET A 23 5.66 -5.81 -3.52
CA MET A 23 6.01 -7.15 -3.04
C MET A 23 6.40 -8.11 -4.17
N ASP A 24 5.66 -8.11 -5.29
CA ASP A 24 6.02 -8.90 -6.47
C ASP A 24 7.37 -8.43 -7.04
N GLY A 25 7.61 -7.13 -7.08
CA GLY A 25 8.90 -6.55 -7.48
C GLY A 25 10.05 -7.05 -6.60
N ALA A 26 9.89 -7.02 -5.27
CA ALA A 26 10.87 -7.57 -4.33
C ALA A 26 11.11 -9.07 -4.59
N GLY A 27 10.05 -9.84 -4.78
CA GLY A 27 10.12 -11.27 -5.09
C GLY A 27 10.83 -11.57 -6.42
N ARG A 28 10.62 -10.74 -7.44
CA ARG A 28 11.29 -10.86 -8.74
C ARG A 28 12.78 -10.57 -8.65
N LEU A 29 13.16 -9.53 -7.90
CA LEU A 29 14.58 -9.25 -7.64
C LEU A 29 15.22 -10.45 -6.93
N LEU A 30 14.58 -10.98 -5.87
CA LEU A 30 15.05 -12.14 -5.09
C LEU A 30 15.31 -13.42 -5.89
N ARG A 31 14.70 -13.59 -7.07
CA ARG A 31 14.89 -14.80 -7.90
C ARG A 31 16.22 -14.84 -8.66
N GLY A 32 16.92 -13.72 -8.80
CA GLY A 32 18.17 -13.62 -9.54
C GLY A 32 19.29 -12.98 -8.73
N PRO A 33 19.74 -13.61 -7.62
CA PRO A 33 20.87 -13.09 -6.86
C PRO A 33 22.12 -13.07 -7.74
N LEU A 34 22.89 -11.98 -7.63
CA LEU A 34 24.17 -11.86 -8.30
C LEU A 34 25.13 -12.91 -7.73
N GLN A 35 25.77 -13.70 -8.59
CA GLN A 35 26.75 -14.68 -8.14
C GLN A 35 28.15 -14.07 -8.07
N ALA A 36 28.93 -14.48 -7.07
CA ALA A 36 30.34 -14.11 -6.98
C ALA A 36 31.08 -14.53 -8.25
N GLY A 37 32.02 -13.70 -8.72
CA GLY A 37 32.77 -13.95 -9.95
C GLY A 37 31.98 -13.81 -11.27
N MET A 38 30.68 -13.47 -11.25
CA MET A 38 29.90 -13.28 -12.50
C MET A 38 30.44 -12.16 -13.40
N PHE A 39 31.21 -11.23 -12.81
CA PHE A 39 31.86 -10.11 -13.51
C PHE A 39 33.33 -10.38 -13.84
N GLY A 40 33.84 -11.59 -13.55
CA GLY A 40 35.24 -11.97 -13.66
C GLY A 40 35.96 -12.04 -12.30
N GLY A 41 37.17 -12.64 -12.29
CA GLY A 41 37.94 -12.93 -11.07
C GLY A 41 39.01 -11.90 -10.72
N PHE A 42 38.76 -10.62 -10.97
CA PHE A 42 39.72 -9.54 -10.69
C PHE A 42 39.17 -8.57 -9.63
N VAL A 43 40.04 -7.87 -8.93
CA VAL A 43 39.67 -7.05 -7.75
C VAL A 43 38.54 -6.05 -8.06
N ALA A 44 38.57 -5.40 -9.22
CA ALA A 44 37.50 -4.46 -9.60
C ALA A 44 36.15 -5.15 -9.85
N ALA A 45 36.14 -6.40 -10.31
CA ALA A 45 34.91 -7.17 -10.48
C ALA A 45 34.28 -7.54 -9.13
N GLU A 46 35.09 -7.89 -8.14
CA GLU A 46 34.61 -8.18 -6.77
C GLU A 46 34.06 -6.91 -6.09
N MET A 47 34.77 -5.78 -6.18
CA MET A 47 34.25 -4.51 -5.65
C MET A 47 32.92 -4.11 -6.30
N PHE A 48 32.80 -4.31 -7.62
CA PHE A 48 31.57 -4.05 -8.34
C PHE A 48 30.44 -5.00 -7.91
N HIS A 49 30.74 -6.28 -7.73
CA HIS A 49 29.81 -7.27 -7.18
C HIS A 49 29.27 -6.85 -5.81
N ASP A 50 30.15 -6.44 -4.89
CA ASP A 50 29.76 -6.03 -3.54
C ASP A 50 28.85 -4.80 -3.54
N VAL A 51 29.20 -3.77 -4.33
CA VAL A 51 28.39 -2.56 -4.45
C VAL A 51 27.01 -2.88 -5.02
N LEU A 52 26.94 -3.70 -6.08
CA LEU A 52 25.66 -4.10 -6.67
C LEU A 52 24.84 -4.96 -5.71
N ASN A 53 25.45 -5.88 -4.98
CA ASN A 53 24.75 -6.74 -4.04
C ASN A 53 24.16 -5.93 -2.87
N SER A 54 24.90 -4.92 -2.40
CA SER A 54 24.42 -3.96 -1.39
C SER A 54 23.23 -3.13 -1.92
N ALA A 55 23.34 -2.57 -3.12
CA ALA A 55 22.25 -1.83 -3.76
C ALA A 55 21.02 -2.70 -3.99
N TYR A 56 21.23 -3.94 -4.43
CA TYR A 56 20.19 -4.95 -4.61
C TYR A 56 19.45 -5.23 -3.30
N ALA A 57 20.17 -5.51 -2.21
CA ALA A 57 19.57 -5.75 -0.90
C ALA A 57 18.79 -4.53 -0.40
N ALA A 58 19.33 -3.32 -0.61
CA ALA A 58 18.65 -2.07 -0.27
C ALA A 58 17.33 -1.89 -1.05
N HIS A 59 17.33 -2.17 -2.36
CA HIS A 59 16.12 -2.09 -3.19
C HIS A 59 15.06 -3.12 -2.80
N VAL A 60 15.46 -4.35 -2.50
CA VAL A 60 14.54 -5.38 -2.01
C VAL A 60 13.89 -4.93 -0.69
N GLY A 61 14.68 -4.44 0.27
CA GLY A 61 14.16 -3.95 1.55
C GLY A 61 13.23 -2.74 1.39
N LEU A 62 13.55 -1.81 0.49
CA LEU A 62 12.69 -0.67 0.20
C LEU A 62 11.34 -1.10 -0.39
N LEU A 63 11.36 -2.03 -1.36
CA LEU A 63 10.15 -2.56 -1.98
C LEU A 63 9.27 -3.30 -0.98
N GLN A 64 9.85 -4.11 -0.09
CA GLN A 64 9.12 -4.77 0.99
C GLN A 64 8.47 -3.75 1.93
N THR A 65 9.22 -2.73 2.36
CA THR A 65 8.72 -1.67 3.23
C THR A 65 7.57 -0.90 2.59
N HIS A 66 7.69 -0.55 1.30
CA HIS A 66 6.61 0.08 0.54
C HIS A 66 5.40 -0.84 0.40
N GLY A 67 5.62 -2.13 0.13
CA GLY A 67 4.59 -3.15 0.06
C GLY A 67 3.73 -3.21 1.32
N GLU A 68 4.37 -3.30 2.48
CA GLU A 68 3.69 -3.33 3.79
C GLU A 68 2.95 -2.03 4.08
N THR A 69 3.60 -0.90 3.84
CA THR A 69 3.04 0.43 4.11
C THR A 69 1.79 0.68 3.28
N LEU A 70 1.84 0.40 1.98
CA LEU A 70 0.74 0.63 1.05
C LEU A 70 -0.42 -0.35 1.27
N THR A 71 -0.12 -1.62 1.59
CA THR A 71 -1.14 -2.60 1.97
C THR A 71 -1.86 -2.17 3.25
N SER A 72 -1.11 -1.73 4.27
CA SER A 72 -1.66 -1.23 5.53
C SER A 72 -2.51 0.03 5.31
N LEU A 73 -2.03 0.97 4.50
CA LEU A 73 -2.77 2.18 4.13
C LEU A 73 -4.09 1.83 3.43
N GLY A 74 -4.05 0.92 2.46
CA GLY A 74 -5.24 0.44 1.76
C GLY A 74 -6.27 -0.17 2.72
N GLY A 75 -5.83 -1.00 3.65
CA GLY A 75 -6.69 -1.57 4.69
C GLY A 75 -7.32 -0.51 5.61
N ARG A 76 -6.57 0.54 5.97
CA ARG A 76 -7.08 1.66 6.78
C ARG A 76 -8.12 2.49 6.01
N ALA A 77 -7.84 2.81 4.75
CA ALA A 77 -8.77 3.55 3.89
C ALA A 77 -10.07 2.76 3.69
N TYR A 78 -9.97 1.45 3.43
CA TYR A 78 -11.14 0.57 3.33
C TYR A 78 -11.96 0.56 4.62
N ARG A 79 -11.31 0.42 5.79
CA ARG A 79 -12.00 0.47 7.09
C ARG A 79 -12.71 1.80 7.30
N ALA A 80 -12.03 2.91 7.02
CA ALA A 80 -12.63 4.24 7.15
C ALA A 80 -13.87 4.38 6.25
N ALA A 81 -13.85 3.85 5.02
CA ALA A 81 -15.00 3.87 4.13
C ALA A 81 -16.21 3.11 4.70
N VAL A 82 -15.97 1.95 5.31
CA VAL A 82 -17.02 1.20 6.02
C VAL A 82 -17.57 2.00 7.21
N GLU A 83 -16.69 2.55 8.05
CA GLU A 83 -17.11 3.31 9.23
C GLU A 83 -17.92 4.58 8.86
N PHE A 84 -17.53 5.27 7.79
CA PHE A 84 -18.27 6.43 7.28
C PHE A 84 -19.63 6.03 6.70
N THR A 85 -19.71 4.92 5.98
CA THR A 85 -20.98 4.38 5.47
C THR A 85 -21.93 4.07 6.62
N ASP A 86 -21.46 3.35 7.65
CA ASP A 86 -22.25 3.00 8.82
C ASP A 86 -22.70 4.22 9.62
N MET A 87 -21.84 5.24 9.72
CA MET A 87 -22.21 6.51 10.35
C MET A 87 -23.31 7.23 9.56
N GLU A 88 -23.19 7.32 8.23
CA GLU A 88 -24.18 7.99 7.38
C GLU A 88 -25.54 7.29 7.46
N GLN A 89 -25.58 5.96 7.41
CA GLN A 89 -26.81 5.17 7.54
C GLN A 89 -27.49 5.41 8.89
N ARG A 90 -26.72 5.41 9.99
CA ARG A 90 -27.23 5.70 11.34
C ARG A 90 -27.78 7.13 11.43
N ASN A 91 -27.04 8.12 10.93
CA ASN A 91 -27.46 9.51 10.95
C ASN A 91 -28.76 9.71 10.15
N ALA A 92 -28.85 9.11 8.95
CA ALA A 92 -30.05 9.17 8.13
C ALA A 92 -31.26 8.51 8.82
N ALA A 93 -31.07 7.40 9.54
CA ALA A 93 -32.13 6.77 10.32
C ALA A 93 -32.61 7.68 11.46
N VAL A 94 -31.69 8.30 12.19
CA VAL A 94 -32.01 9.26 13.26
C VAL A 94 -32.79 10.46 12.71
N LEU A 95 -32.34 11.05 11.59
CA LEU A 95 -33.02 12.20 10.97
C LEU A 95 -34.43 11.86 10.49
N ARG A 96 -34.65 10.66 9.93
CA ARG A 96 -36.01 10.20 9.54
C ARG A 96 -36.94 10.00 10.73
N ALA A 97 -36.39 9.71 11.90
CA ALA A 97 -37.16 9.52 13.13
C ALA A 97 -37.55 10.84 13.82
N VAL A 98 -37.01 11.99 13.38
CA VAL A 98 -37.40 13.31 13.90
C VAL A 98 -38.80 13.66 13.41
N PRO A 99 -39.81 13.79 14.30
CA PRO A 99 -41.16 14.16 13.88
C PRO A 99 -41.18 15.59 13.35
N CYS A 100 -41.87 15.82 12.23
CA CYS A 100 -42.18 17.18 11.76
C CYS A 100 -43.19 17.84 12.71
N ILE A 101 -42.70 18.54 13.72
CA ILE A 101 -43.48 19.55 14.45
C ILE A 101 -43.48 20.84 13.62
N SER A 102 -44.22 20.82 12.50
CA SER A 102 -44.54 22.04 11.75
C SER A 102 -45.86 22.57 12.29
N SER A 103 -45.78 23.50 13.24
CA SER A 103 -46.88 24.38 13.63
C SER A 103 -46.64 25.76 13.04
N THR A 104 -46.99 25.91 11.75
CA THR A 104 -47.16 27.20 11.05
C THR A 104 -48.35 27.08 10.13
#